data_AF-A0A2S8V7W3-F1
#
_entry.id   AF-A0A2S8V7W3-F1
#
_cell.length_a   1.000
_cell.length_b   1.000
_cell.length_c   1.000
_cell.angle_alpha   90.00
_cell.angle_beta   90.00
_cell.angle_gamma   90.00
#
_symmetry.space_group_name_H-M   'P 1'
#
loop_
_entity.id
_entity.type
_entity.pdbx_description
1 polymer ?
#
loop_
_entity_poly.entity_id
_entity_poly.type
_entity_poly.pdbx_seq_one_letter_code
_entity_poly.pdbx_strand_id
1 'polypeptide(L)'
;MDSLTIQGNTYDLSIINKLIDVGIVEATTKEAEIYKQFRGDIYTTYKQIRHICNPRACEKTTLETVKKSLREHWLKHYLNMLLIEAHIVIEYAELFFGLAIK
;
A
#
# COMPACT_ATOMS: atom_id res chain seq x y z
N MET A 1 -13.80 4.20 2.86
CA MET A 1 -12.96 5.19 2.15
C MET A 1 -12.95 4.76 0.71
N ASP A 2 -13.33 5.65 -0.20
CA ASP A 2 -13.68 5.24 -1.57
C ASP A 2 -12.48 5.38 -2.52
N SER A 3 -11.49 6.20 -2.15
CA SER A 3 -10.26 6.38 -2.92
C SER A 3 -9.02 6.46 -2.03
N LEU A 4 -7.87 6.13 -2.59
CA LEU A 4 -6.55 6.23 -1.95
C LEU A 4 -5.59 7.00 -2.86
N THR A 5 -4.92 8.02 -2.32
CA THR A 5 -3.89 8.76 -3.06
C THR A 5 -2.50 8.38 -2.57
N ILE A 6 -1.68 7.80 -3.44
CA ILE A 6 -0.31 7.35 -3.15
C ILE A 6 0.59 7.60 -4.35
N GLN A 7 1.86 7.94 -4.12
CA GLN A 7 2.85 8.23 -5.18
C GLN A 7 2.38 9.25 -6.24
N GLY A 8 1.46 10.15 -5.88
CA GLY A 8 0.88 11.14 -6.80
C GLY A 8 -0.30 10.65 -7.64
N ASN A 9 -0.72 9.39 -7.46
CA ASN A 9 -1.86 8.78 -8.15
C ASN A 9 -3.04 8.58 -7.20
N THR A 10 -4.26 8.84 -7.67
CA THR A 10 -5.50 8.56 -6.94
C THR A 10 -6.21 7.35 -7.53
N TYR A 11 -6.52 6.38 -6.68
CA TYR A 11 -7.14 5.12 -7.05
C TYR A 11 -8.53 5.00 -6.45
N ASP A 12 -9.49 4.55 -7.25
CA ASP A 12 -10.81 4.12 -6.77
C ASP A 12 -10.69 2.69 -6.22
N LEU A 13 -10.89 2.53 -4.92
CA LEU A 13 -10.71 1.24 -4.26
C LEU A 13 -11.79 0.23 -4.66
N SER A 14 -12.98 0.68 -5.09
CA SER A 14 -14.03 -0.21 -5.59
C SER A 14 -13.63 -0.87 -6.92
N ILE A 15 -12.96 -0.12 -7.80
CA ILE A 15 -12.42 -0.62 -9.06
C ILE A 15 -11.29 -1.60 -8.78
N ILE A 16 -10.36 -1.23 -7.89
CA ILE A 16 -9.25 -2.13 -7.51
C ILE A 16 -9.78 -3.44 -6.94
N ASN A 17 -10.74 -3.40 -6.02
CA ASN A 17 -11.32 -4.59 -5.41
C ASN A 17 -12.02 -5.47 -6.45
N LYS A 18 -12.77 -4.87 -7.39
CA LYS A 18 -13.36 -5.60 -8.51
C LYS A 18 -12.30 -6.31 -9.36
N LEU A 19 -11.17 -5.67 -9.63
CA LEU A 19 -10.07 -6.26 -10.41
C LEU A 19 -9.36 -7.39 -9.66
N ILE A 20 -9.36 -7.35 -8.32
CA ILE A 20 -8.87 -8.45 -7.48
C ILE A 20 -9.82 -9.65 -7.58
N ASP A 21 -11.13 -9.41 -7.48
CA ASP A 21 -12.15 -10.47 -7.45
C ASP A 21 -12.33 -11.17 -8.80
N VAL A 22 -12.40 -10.38 -9.88
CA VAL A 22 -12.63 -10.89 -11.25
C VAL A 22 -11.34 -11.46 -11.85
N GLY A 23 -10.18 -10.99 -11.38
CA GLY A 23 -8.87 -11.33 -11.91
C GLY A 23 -8.52 -10.57 -13.19
N ILE A 24 -7.21 -10.39 -13.42
CA ILE A 24 -6.67 -9.59 -14.54
C ILE A 24 -7.06 -10.16 -15.92
N VAL A 25 -7.45 -11.44 -15.99
CA VAL A 25 -7.76 -12.13 -17.25
C VAL A 25 -8.99 -11.53 -17.96
N GLU A 26 -9.97 -11.03 -17.20
CA GLU A 26 -11.17 -10.38 -17.77
C GLU A 26 -11.07 -8.85 -17.78
N ALA A 27 -9.93 -8.30 -17.34
CA ALA A 27 -9.70 -6.86 -17.31
C ALA A 27 -9.36 -6.32 -18.69
N THR A 28 -9.82 -5.12 -19.00
CA THR A 28 -9.33 -4.37 -20.16
C THR A 28 -7.83 -4.08 -20.01
N THR A 29 -7.12 -3.84 -21.12
CA THR A 29 -5.70 -3.46 -21.09
C THR A 29 -5.44 -2.29 -20.13
N LYS A 30 -6.32 -1.29 -20.14
CA LYS A 30 -6.23 -0.12 -19.26
C LYS A 30 -6.40 -0.48 -17.78
N GLU A 31 -7.34 -1.35 -17.45
CA GLU A 31 -7.55 -1.83 -16.08
C GLU A 31 -6.36 -2.66 -15.58
N ALA A 32 -5.79 -3.51 -16.45
CA ALA A 32 -4.58 -4.26 -16.14
C ALA A 32 -3.37 -3.34 -15.86
N GLU A 33 -3.21 -2.25 -16.64
CA GLU A 33 -2.18 -1.23 -16.41
C GLU A 33 -2.41 -0.49 -15.09
N ILE A 34 -3.63 -0.06 -14.79
CA ILE A 34 -3.99 0.58 -13.52
C ILE A 34 -3.69 -0.35 -12.34
N TYR A 35 -4.09 -1.61 -12.42
CA TYR A 35 -3.84 -2.60 -11.38
C TYR A 35 -2.34 -2.84 -11.17
N LYS A 36 -1.56 -2.94 -12.24
CA LYS A 36 -0.11 -3.09 -12.18
C LYS A 36 0.55 -1.86 -11.54
N GLN A 37 0.14 -0.65 -11.93
CA GLN A 37 0.63 0.59 -11.34
C GLN A 37 0.29 0.65 -9.85
N PHE A 38 -0.98 0.38 -9.50
CA PHE A 38 -1.44 0.36 -8.12
C PHE A 38 -0.62 -0.57 -7.24
N ARG A 39 -0.35 -1.80 -7.71
CA ARG A 39 0.47 -2.77 -6.98
C ARG A 39 1.91 -2.25 -6.76
N GLY A 40 2.50 -1.59 -7.76
CA GLY A 40 3.82 -0.97 -7.64
C GLY A 40 3.85 0.19 -6.64
N ASP A 41 2.82 1.03 -6.65
CA ASP A 41 2.70 2.18 -5.76
C ASP A 41 2.44 1.75 -4.32
N ILE A 42 1.65 0.69 -4.11
CA ILE A 42 1.47 0.05 -2.80
C ILE A 42 2.82 -0.44 -2.26
N TYR A 43 3.61 -1.15 -3.06
CA TYR A 43 4.91 -1.65 -2.62
C TYR A 43 5.88 -0.51 -2.23
N THR A 44 5.92 0.55 -3.04
CA THR A 44 6.79 1.70 -2.78
C THR A 44 6.38 2.44 -1.52
N THR A 45 5.09 2.73 -1.39
CA THR A 45 4.53 3.44 -0.22
C THR A 45 4.70 2.61 1.05
N TYR A 46 4.47 1.30 0.97
CA TYR A 46 4.70 0.39 2.08
C TYR A 46 6.17 0.43 2.58
N LYS A 47 7.14 0.40 1.66
CA LYS A 47 8.57 0.52 2.03
C LYS A 47 8.88 1.85 2.72
N GLN A 48 8.27 2.94 2.27
CA GLN A 48 8.43 4.26 2.90
C GLN A 48 7.85 4.28 4.32
N ILE A 49 6.63 3.77 4.51
CA ILE A 49 6.00 3.62 5.84
C ILE A 49 6.92 2.84 6.78
N ARG A 50 7.43 1.68 6.31
CA ARG A 50 8.34 0.84 7.07
C ARG A 50 9.62 1.59 7.46
N HIS A 51 10.21 2.34 6.53
CA HIS A 51 11.43 3.10 6.78
C HIS A 51 11.23 4.17 7.86
N ILE A 52 10.09 4.87 7.86
CA ILE A 52 9.79 5.91 8.85
C ILE A 52 9.49 5.29 10.23
N CYS A 53 8.77 4.17 10.28
CA CYS A 53 8.45 3.49 11.53
C CYS A 53 9.66 2.80 12.17
N ASN A 54 10.61 2.32 11.36
CA ASN A 54 11.83 1.70 11.87
C ASN A 54 13.02 1.94 10.91
N PRO A 55 13.68 3.11 11.00
CA PRO A 55 14.76 3.51 10.08
C PRO A 55 15.96 2.55 10.09
N ARG A 56 16.13 1.78 11.17
CA ARG A 56 17.22 0.81 11.34
C ARG A 56 16.91 -0.58 10.77
N ALA A 57 15.68 -0.84 10.33
CA ALA A 57 15.24 -2.19 9.99
C ALA A 57 14.95 -2.38 8.49
N CYS A 58 15.94 -2.03 7.66
CA CYS A 58 15.86 -2.21 6.21
C CYS A 58 15.40 -3.62 5.77
N GLU A 59 15.57 -4.70 6.56
CA GLU A 59 15.19 -6.04 6.10
C GLU A 59 14.42 -6.93 7.09
N LYS A 60 14.43 -6.70 8.42
CA LYS A 60 13.86 -7.67 9.40
C LYS A 60 12.63 -7.25 10.24
N THR A 61 11.79 -6.30 9.81
CA THR A 61 10.59 -5.91 10.60
C THR A 61 9.32 -6.51 10.01
N THR A 62 8.54 -7.18 10.85
CA THR A 62 7.25 -7.76 10.48
C THR A 62 6.19 -6.68 10.26
N LEU A 63 5.19 -6.97 9.42
CA LEU A 63 4.07 -6.05 9.18
C LEU A 63 3.30 -5.70 10.46
N GLU A 64 3.12 -6.66 11.35
CA GLU A 64 2.49 -6.42 12.65
C GLU A 64 3.25 -5.38 13.48
N THR A 65 4.59 -5.42 13.45
CA THR A 65 5.43 -4.44 14.15
C THR A 65 5.32 -3.06 13.51
N VAL A 66 5.24 -2.99 12.17
CA VAL A 66 4.99 -1.73 11.45
C VAL A 66 3.65 -1.14 11.88
N LYS A 67 2.56 -1.93 11.84
CA LYS A 67 1.21 -1.49 12.28
C LYS A 67 1.24 -0.94 13.72
N LYS A 68 1.86 -1.64 14.67
CA LYS A 68 1.98 -1.19 16.07
C LYS A 68 2.82 0.07 16.27
N SER A 69 3.74 0.35 15.34
CA SER A 69 4.68 1.47 15.43
C SER A 69 4.23 2.71 14.65
N LEU A 70 3.10 2.65 13.94
CA LEU A 70 2.55 3.80 13.24
C LEU A 70 2.26 4.91 14.23
N ARG A 71 2.83 6.09 13.99
CA ARG A 71 2.37 7.31 14.65
C ARG A 71 1.98 8.34 13.61
N GLU A 72 0.78 8.87 13.79
CA GLU A 72 0.13 9.79 12.87
C GLU A 72 0.99 11.02 12.53
N HIS A 73 1.70 11.57 13.52
CA HIS A 73 2.58 12.72 13.27
C HIS A 73 3.75 12.40 12.33
N TRP A 74 4.32 11.19 12.37
CA TRP A 74 5.38 10.79 11.43
C TRP A 74 4.81 10.59 10.02
N LEU A 75 3.65 9.93 9.90
CA LEU A 75 2.99 9.72 8.61
C LEU A 75 2.63 11.05 7.94
N LYS A 76 2.05 11.98 8.71
CA LYS A 76 1.71 13.31 8.21
C LYS A 76 2.94 14.12 7.82
N HIS A 77 4.00 14.08 8.64
CA HIS A 77 5.20 14.89 8.39
C HIS A 77 6.03 14.39 7.20
N TYR A 78 6.19 13.07 7.05
CA TYR A 78 7.10 12.49 6.06
C TYR A 78 6.40 11.99 4.79
N LEU A 79 5.12 11.61 4.87
CA LEU A 79 4.37 11.05 3.73
C LEU A 79 3.10 11.83 3.39
N ASN A 80 2.77 12.89 4.15
CA ASN A 80 1.50 13.60 4.04
C ASN A 80 0.29 12.65 4.03
N MET A 81 0.35 11.62 4.89
CA MET A 81 -0.59 10.50 4.90
C MET A 81 -1.29 10.39 6.25
N LEU A 82 -2.59 10.06 6.23
CA LEU A 82 -3.39 9.75 7.40
C LEU A 82 -3.14 8.32 7.89
N LEU A 83 -3.41 8.07 9.18
CA LEU A 83 -3.26 6.73 9.75
C LEU A 83 -4.11 5.68 9.03
N ILE A 84 -5.33 6.03 8.63
CA ILE A 84 -6.23 5.13 7.89
C ILE A 84 -5.69 4.77 6.51
N GLU A 85 -5.11 5.72 5.78
CA GLU A 85 -4.49 5.49 4.48
C GLU A 85 -3.29 4.55 4.62
N ALA A 86 -2.48 4.73 5.67
CA ALA A 86 -1.35 3.85 5.96
C ALA A 86 -1.80 2.41 6.27
N HIS A 87 -2.90 2.24 7.01
CA HIS A 87 -3.47 0.91 7.24
C HIS A 87 -3.93 0.25 5.94
N ILE A 88 -4.62 0.99 5.06
CA ILE A 88 -5.07 0.49 3.76
C ILE A 88 -3.87 0.06 2.90
N VAL A 89 -2.81 0.88 2.84
CA VAL A 89 -1.58 0.53 2.11
C VAL A 89 -0.99 -0.78 2.64
N ILE A 90 -0.98 -0.95 3.95
CA ILE A 90 -0.46 -2.17 4.58
C ILE A 90 -1.34 -3.40 4.25
N GLU A 91 -2.67 -3.28 4.32
CA GLU A 91 -3.59 -4.37 4.00
C GLU A 91 -3.44 -4.83 2.55
N TYR A 92 -3.33 -3.90 1.59
CA TYR A 92 -3.04 -4.26 0.20
C TYR A 92 -1.64 -4.86 0.02
N ALA A 93 -0.64 -4.40 0.77
CA ALA A 93 0.69 -4.99 0.73
C ALA A 93 0.68 -6.44 1.24
N GLU A 94 -0.08 -6.73 2.30
CA GLU A 94 -0.34 -8.08 2.79
C GLU A 94 -0.99 -8.95 1.71
N LEU A 95 -2.05 -8.45 1.09
CA LEU A 95 -2.80 -9.14 0.05
C LEU A 95 -1.96 -9.46 -1.19
N PHE A 96 -1.18 -8.48 -1.68
CA PHE A 96 -0.46 -8.61 -2.95
C PHE A 96 0.88 -9.32 -2.86
N PHE A 97 1.54 -9.26 -1.70
CA PHE A 97 2.92 -9.74 -1.56
C PHE A 97 3.07 -10.83 -0.50
N GLY A 98 1.98 -11.19 0.19
CA GLY A 98 1.90 -12.37 1.05
C GLY A 98 3.12 -12.52 1.94
N LEU A 99 3.37 -11.53 2.81
CA LEU A 99 4.36 -11.56 3.91
C LEU A 99 5.58 -12.48 3.72
N ALA A 100 6.28 -12.30 2.61
CA ALA A 100 7.67 -12.70 2.44
C ALA A 100 8.41 -11.62 1.64
N ILE A 101 8.40 -10.39 2.14
CA ILE A 101 9.42 -9.43 1.74
C ILE A 101 10.69 -9.89 2.48
N LYS A 102 11.42 -10.81 1.83
CA LYS A 102 12.75 -11.29 2.22
C LYS A 102 13.74 -10.14 2.21
#